data_AF-A0A2J4Y1W9-F1
#
_entry.id   AF-A0A2J4Y1W9-F1
#
_cell.length_a   1.000
_cell.length_b   1.000
_cell.length_c   1.000
_cell.angle_alpha   90.00
_cell.angle_beta   90.00
_cell.angle_gamma   90.00
#
_symmetry.space_group_name_H-M   'P 1'
#
loop_
_entity.id
_entity.type
_entity.pdbx_description
1 polymer ?
#
loop_
_entity_poly.entity_id
_entity_poly.type
_entity_poly.pdbx_seq_one_letter_code
_entity_poly.pdbx_strand_id
1 'polypeptide(L)'
;MPSANQPFRGSPYAQEFISHLQPYCTTYRTGRGEQFDLQVNGQGMCYLLLEGTIAIYRRSDNMMLSTALSPALFGLANLTDIYFDDYFKT
;
A
#
# COMPACT_ATOMS: atom_id res chain seq x y z
N MET A 1 -27.36 -13.07 -7.39
CA MET A 1 -26.83 -12.12 -8.40
C MET A 1 -26.65 -10.78 -7.70
N PRO A 2 -25.43 -10.30 -7.40
CA PRO A 2 -25.25 -8.95 -6.90
C PRO A 2 -25.57 -7.97 -8.05
N SER A 3 -26.35 -6.94 -7.75
CA SER A 3 -26.82 -5.91 -8.68
C SER A 3 -25.67 -5.08 -9.24
N ALA A 4 -25.58 -5.02 -10.57
CA ALA A 4 -24.48 -4.45 -11.35
C ALA A 4 -24.31 -2.91 -11.32
N ASN A 5 -24.84 -2.18 -10.33
CA ASN A 5 -24.91 -0.70 -10.41
C ASN A 5 -24.57 0.08 -9.12
N GLN A 6 -23.94 -0.54 -8.12
CA GLN A 6 -23.44 0.24 -6.99
C GLN A 6 -21.98 0.62 -7.26
N PRO A 7 -21.65 1.92 -7.46
CA PRO A 7 -20.26 2.32 -7.59
C PRO A 7 -19.52 1.88 -6.33
N PHE A 8 -18.38 1.23 -6.50
CA PHE A 8 -17.53 0.82 -5.39
C PHE A 8 -17.21 2.06 -4.56
N ARG A 9 -17.77 2.15 -3.35
CA ARG A 9 -17.49 3.23 -2.42
C ARG A 9 -16.46 2.73 -1.42
N GLY A 10 -15.35 3.46 -1.32
CA GLY A 10 -14.40 3.25 -0.22
C GLY A 10 -15.09 3.39 1.14
N SER A 11 -14.49 2.79 2.17
CA SER A 11 -14.99 2.91 3.54
C SER A 11 -15.13 4.38 3.94
N PRO A 12 -16.24 4.80 4.58
CA PRO A 12 -16.39 6.17 5.07
C PRO A 12 -15.35 6.50 6.16
N TYR A 13 -14.74 5.49 6.77
CA TYR A 13 -13.76 5.62 7.86
C TYR A 13 -12.31 5.72 7.38
N ALA A 14 -12.07 5.77 6.07
CA ALA A 14 -10.73 5.80 5.52
C ALA A 14 -9.95 7.04 5.98
N GLN A 15 -10.64 8.18 6.13
CA GLN A 15 -10.02 9.43 6.54
C GLN A 15 -9.60 9.39 8.02
N GLU A 16 -10.44 8.87 8.89
CA GLU A 16 -10.15 8.67 10.31
C GLU A 16 -8.99 7.69 10.50
N PHE A 17 -8.95 6.63 9.70
CA PHE A 17 -7.85 5.67 9.74
C PHE A 17 -6.50 6.35 9.41
N ILE A 18 -6.45 7.15 8.35
CA ILE A 18 -5.25 7.93 8.00
C ILE A 18 -4.89 8.91 9.11
N SER A 19 -5.86 9.67 9.63
CA SER A 19 -5.57 10.72 10.63
C SER A 19 -4.99 10.16 11.92
N HIS A 20 -5.34 8.92 12.28
CA HIS A 20 -4.76 8.23 13.43
C HIS A 20 -3.36 7.67 13.18
N LEU A 21 -3.03 7.27 11.94
CA LEU A 21 -1.72 6.69 11.62
C LEU A 21 -0.68 7.72 11.20
N GLN A 22 -1.07 8.74 10.44
CA GLN A 22 -0.19 9.74 9.85
C GLN A 22 0.79 10.40 10.84
N PRO A 23 0.42 10.75 12.09
CA PRO A 23 1.35 11.35 13.06
C PRO A 23 2.52 10.45 13.45
N TYR A 24 2.39 9.14 13.25
CA TYR A 24 3.41 8.13 13.58
C TYR A 24 4.22 7.69 12.36
N CYS A 25 4.02 8.33 11.20
CA CYS A 25 4.73 8.05 9.96
C CYS A 25 5.78 9.13 9.65
N THR A 26 6.89 8.73 9.04
CA THR A 26 7.78 9.68 8.35
C THR A 26 7.23 9.95 6.96
N THR A 27 6.86 11.19 6.65
CA THR A 27 6.34 11.56 5.34
C THR A 27 7.49 11.69 4.33
N TYR A 28 7.32 11.07 3.15
CA TYR A 28 8.27 11.10 2.05
C TYR A 28 7.55 11.39 0.74
N ARG A 29 8.07 12.32 -0.08
CA ARG A 29 7.60 12.54 -1.44
C ARG A 29 8.49 11.78 -2.41
N THR A 30 7.84 10.92 -3.18
CA THR A 30 8.46 10.03 -4.15
C THR A 30 8.44 10.61 -5.57
N GLY A 31 9.40 10.18 -6.40
CA GLY A 31 9.39 10.41 -7.84
C GLY A 31 8.72 9.29 -8.62
N ARG A 32 8.36 9.51 -9.88
CA ARG A 32 7.74 8.48 -10.75
C ARG A 32 8.69 7.30 -10.96
N GLY A 33 8.17 6.08 -10.83
CA GLY A 33 8.89 4.83 -11.05
C GLY A 33 9.82 4.42 -9.90
N GLU A 34 9.84 5.19 -8.81
CA GLU A 34 10.62 4.84 -7.63
C GLU A 34 10.05 3.57 -6.98
N GLN A 35 10.94 2.70 -6.54
CA GLN A 35 10.59 1.39 -5.99
C GLN A 35 10.74 1.39 -4.47
N PHE A 36 9.74 0.81 -3.80
CA PHE A 36 9.73 0.60 -2.36
C PHE A 36 9.49 -0.87 -2.05
N ASP A 37 10.44 -1.48 -1.37
CA ASP A 37 10.38 -2.89 -1.00
C ASP A 37 9.57 -3.05 0.29
N LEU A 38 8.67 -4.05 0.36
CA LEU A 38 7.94 -4.37 1.60
C LEU A 38 8.83 -5.04 2.66
N GLN A 39 10.10 -5.26 2.33
CA GLN A 39 11.13 -5.71 3.23
C GLN A 39 12.46 -5.03 2.91
N VAL A 40 13.14 -4.51 3.92
CA VAL A 40 14.46 -3.90 3.80
C VAL A 40 15.38 -4.51 4.87
N ASN A 41 16.52 -5.06 4.45
CA ASN A 41 17.52 -5.67 5.35
C ASN A 41 16.94 -6.72 6.32
N GLY A 42 16.04 -7.57 5.85
CA GLY A 42 15.39 -8.58 6.71
C GLY A 42 14.15 -8.07 7.43
N GLN A 43 13.94 -6.76 7.53
CA GLN A 43 12.86 -6.15 8.30
C GLN A 43 11.64 -5.85 7.41
N GLY A 44 10.47 -6.30 7.86
CA GLY A 44 9.18 -5.95 7.26
C GLY A 44 8.89 -4.45 7.33
N MET A 45 8.50 -3.86 6.21
CA MET A 45 8.19 -2.44 6.11
C MET A 45 6.68 -2.24 5.97
N CYS A 46 6.18 -1.16 6.57
CA CYS A 46 4.78 -0.77 6.50
C CYS A 46 4.70 0.66 5.93
N TYR A 47 3.85 0.87 4.91
CA TYR A 47 3.73 2.12 4.18
C TYR A 47 2.29 2.60 4.12
N LEU A 48 2.09 3.87 4.46
CA LEU A 48 0.82 4.58 4.31
C LEU A 48 0.89 5.47 3.06
N LEU A 49 0.09 5.14 2.04
CA LEU A 49 -0.05 5.94 0.83
C LEU A 49 -1.03 7.09 1.10
N LEU A 50 -0.50 8.30 1.25
CA LEU A 50 -1.27 9.51 1.52
C LEU A 50 -1.86 10.15 0.26
N GLU A 51 -1.15 10.07 -0.87
CA GLU A 51 -1.55 10.68 -2.14
C GLU A 51 -1.00 9.88 -3.32
N GLY A 52 -1.74 9.84 -4.43
CA GLY A 52 -1.29 9.22 -5.68
C GLY A 52 -1.75 7.79 -5.87
N THR A 53 -1.11 7.11 -6.83
CA THR A 53 -1.38 5.72 -7.22
C THR A 53 -0.06 4.97 -7.26
N ILE A 54 -0.09 3.69 -6.90
CA ILE A 54 1.05 2.78 -7.00
C ILE A 54 0.65 1.51 -7.75
N ALA A 55 1.64 0.81 -8.30
CA ALA A 55 1.52 -0.55 -8.79
C ALA A 55 2.35 -1.49 -7.91
N ILE A 56 1.77 -2.62 -7.51
CA ILE A 56 2.38 -3.64 -6.66
C ILE A 56 2.85 -4.77 -7.54
N TYR A 57 4.06 -5.25 -7.28
CA TYR A 57 4.74 -6.26 -8.06
C TYR A 57 5.24 -7.38 -7.17
N ARG A 58 5.09 -8.61 -7.67
CA ARG A 58 5.75 -9.75 -7.06
C ARG A 58 7.24 -9.69 -7.32
N ARG A 59 8.06 -9.86 -6.30
CA ARG A 59 9.52 -9.79 -6.44
C ARG A 59 10.09 -10.91 -7.32
N SER A 60 9.58 -12.13 -7.16
CA SER A 60 10.17 -13.33 -7.78
C SER A 60 10.21 -13.29 -9.31
N ASP A 61 9.26 -12.60 -9.94
CA ASP A 61 9.07 -12.59 -11.41
C ASP A 61 8.76 -11.20 -12.00
N ASN A 62 8.75 -10.14 -11.18
CA ASN A 62 8.32 -8.79 -11.57
C ASN A 62 6.91 -8.74 -12.17
N MET A 63 6.03 -9.67 -11.81
CA MET A 63 4.65 -9.65 -12.24
C MET A 63 3.87 -8.58 -11.48
N MET A 64 3.21 -7.66 -12.20
CA MET A 64 2.28 -6.71 -11.59
C MET A 64 1.07 -7.47 -11.02
N LEU A 65 0.84 -7.35 -9.72
CA LEU A 65 -0.26 -8.02 -9.01
C LEU A 65 -1.52 -7.15 -8.96
N SER A 66 -1.35 -5.86 -8.69
CA SER A 66 -2.46 -4.91 -8.54
C SER A 66 -1.97 -3.48 -8.67
N THR A 67 -2.91 -2.55 -8.78
CA THR A 67 -2.69 -1.13 -8.47
C THR A 67 -3.45 -0.76 -7.21
N ALA A 68 -3.06 0.36 -6.61
CA ALA A 68 -3.78 0.94 -5.49
C ALA A 68 -3.75 2.46 -5.57
N LEU A 69 -4.88 3.06 -5.22
CA LEU A 69 -5.06 4.50 -5.10
C LEU A 69 -5.02 4.88 -3.61
N SER A 70 -4.52 6.07 -3.31
CA SER A 70 -4.70 6.66 -1.98
C SER A 70 -6.19 6.73 -1.60
N PRO A 71 -6.56 6.42 -0.34
CA PRO A 71 -5.67 6.03 0.74
C PRO A 71 -5.47 4.52 0.83
N ALA A 72 -4.25 4.09 1.15
CA ALA A 72 -3.94 2.67 1.31
C ALA A 72 -2.80 2.41 2.29
N LEU A 73 -2.85 1.25 2.97
CA LEU A 73 -1.83 0.78 3.90
C LEU A 73 -1.27 -0.55 3.41
N PHE A 74 0.05 -0.64 3.24
CA PHE A 74 0.76 -1.82 2.77
C PHE A 74 1.73 -2.34 3.83
N GLY A 75 1.95 -3.65 3.83
CA GLY A 75 2.96 -4.27 4.70
C GLY A 75 2.58 -4.35 6.18
N LEU A 76 1.32 -4.07 6.55
CA LEU A 76 0.87 -4.25 7.94
C LEU A 76 1.04 -5.70 8.40
N ALA A 77 0.76 -6.67 7.52
CA ALA A 77 0.96 -8.09 7.80
C ALA A 77 2.44 -8.45 7.99
N ASN A 78 3.38 -7.69 7.40
CA ASN A 78 4.82 -7.88 7.62
C ASN A 78 5.28 -7.42 9.01
N LEU A 79 4.41 -6.78 9.80
CA LEU A 79 4.66 -6.49 11.22
C LEU A 79 4.30 -7.66 12.13
N THR A 80 3.69 -8.73 11.59
CA THR A 80 3.39 -9.97 12.29
C THR A 80 4.17 -11.14 11.67
N ASP A 81 3.78 -12.39 11.92
CA ASP A 81 4.48 -13.58 11.41
C ASP A 81 4.21 -13.89 9.91
N ILE A 82 3.57 -12.99 9.17
CA ILE A 82 3.32 -13.15 7.73
C ILE A 82 4.39 -12.39 6.96
N TYR A 83 4.95 -13.03 5.92
CA TYR A 83 6.08 -12.48 5.18
C TYR A 83 5.75 -12.25 3.70
N PHE A 84 5.73 -10.98 3.31
CA PHE A 84 5.65 -10.53 1.92
C PHE A 84 6.94 -9.80 1.53
N ASP A 85 7.65 -10.27 0.49
CA ASP A 85 8.87 -9.63 -0.04
C ASP A 85 8.61 -8.82 -1.32
N ASP A 86 7.35 -8.65 -1.70
CA ASP A 86 6.90 -7.84 -2.84
C ASP A 86 7.37 -6.37 -2.74
N TYR A 87 7.16 -5.62 -3.82
CA TYR A 87 7.46 -4.19 -3.86
C TYR A 87 6.36 -3.40 -4.54
N PHE A 88 6.36 -2.09 -4.35
CA PHE A 88 5.52 -1.19 -5.14
C PHE A 88 6.35 -0.14 -5.88
N LYS A 89 5.79 0.36 -6.98
CA LYS A 89 6.32 1.45 -7.80
C LYS A 89 5.28 2.55 -7.99
N THR A 90 5.75 3.78 -8.03
CA THR A 90 4.96 5.02 -8.17
C THR A 90 4.84 5.52 -9.60
#